data_AF-A0AAD9TMY9-F1
#
_entry.id   AF-A0AAD9TMY9-F1
#
_cell.length_a   1.000
_cell.length_b   1.000
_cell.length_c   1.000
_cell.angle_alpha   90.00
_cell.angle_beta   90.00
_cell.angle_gamma   90.00
#
_symmetry.space_group_name_H-M   'P 1'
#
loop_
_entity.id
_entity.type
_entity.pdbx_description
1 polymer ?
#
loop_
_entity_poly.entity_id
_entity_poly.type
_entity_poly.pdbx_seq_one_letter_code
_entity_poly.pdbx_strand_id
1 'polypeptide(L)'
;MDKAARAYTAFEYNCHMEELRNLHQNAYDYVIDAAPHKWSRVHCPERRYRVMITNAAECINSCLKFARQLPMLTLAEFIRNMLQRWFHDVYRAAQTMHYHLTDAAHFVLLKLMEKCGFYHKSSKLKYFLGQEGANNLARKTLCSDYYKRQALIDAHSVPIMPVGDPSTWFVPSDIAQRVILNPNSMRQAGHPRAVRHISSSERTTTQSCRRCGQPGHNSRRCSNPHMTNEGPSRGVPDEYRHKCSICHSIGHNKQTCPNIDSNRE
;
A
#
# COMPACT_ATOMS: atom_id res chain seq x y z
N MET A 1 -4.79 -27.06 9.20
CA MET A 1 -5.26 -26.33 8.00
C MET A 1 -4.12 -25.77 7.14
N ASP A 2 -3.21 -24.95 7.66
CA ASP A 2 -2.17 -24.28 6.84
C ASP A 2 -1.28 -25.24 6.03
N LYS A 3 -0.82 -26.35 6.63
CA LYS A 3 -0.02 -27.37 5.92
C LYS A 3 -0.75 -27.96 4.71
N ALA A 4 -2.00 -28.38 4.89
CA ALA A 4 -2.86 -28.89 3.80
C ALA A 4 -3.13 -27.81 2.75
N ALA A 5 -3.41 -26.57 3.16
CA ALA A 5 -3.67 -25.46 2.25
C ALA A 5 -2.48 -25.16 1.32
N ARG A 6 -1.25 -25.36 1.81
CA ARG A 6 0.01 -25.06 1.12
C ARG A 6 0.62 -26.25 0.36
N ALA A 7 0.05 -27.44 0.50
CA ALA A 7 0.54 -28.65 -0.17
C ALA A 7 0.63 -28.44 -1.69
N TYR A 8 1.64 -29.02 -2.31
CA TYR A 8 1.83 -28.92 -3.77
C TYR A 8 1.29 -30.14 -4.51
N THR A 9 1.11 -31.26 -3.80
CA THR A 9 0.63 -32.51 -4.36
C THR A 9 -0.63 -33.00 -3.63
N ALA A 10 -1.49 -33.72 -4.34
CA ALA A 10 -2.67 -34.33 -3.75
C ALA A 10 -2.30 -35.33 -2.63
N PHE A 11 -1.15 -35.99 -2.76
CA PHE A 11 -0.63 -36.90 -1.75
C PHE A 11 -0.35 -36.17 -0.43
N GLU A 12 0.48 -35.12 -0.45
CA GLU A 12 0.79 -34.32 0.75
C GLU A 12 -0.46 -33.71 1.37
N TYR A 13 -1.38 -33.22 0.52
CA TYR A 13 -2.68 -32.70 0.96
C TYR A 13 -3.45 -33.76 1.75
N ASN A 14 -3.61 -34.96 1.18
CA ASN A 14 -4.35 -36.06 1.80
C ASN A 14 -3.70 -36.50 3.12
N CYS A 15 -2.37 -36.61 3.18
CA CYS A 15 -1.66 -36.93 4.43
C CYS A 15 -2.00 -35.92 5.54
N HIS A 16 -1.93 -34.62 5.24
CA HIS A 16 -2.25 -33.58 6.24
C HIS A 16 -3.74 -33.50 6.60
N MET A 17 -4.63 -33.86 5.68
CA MET A 17 -6.06 -33.93 5.94
C MET A 17 -6.40 -35.14 6.82
N GLU A 18 -5.73 -36.28 6.62
CA GLU A 18 -5.90 -37.46 7.47
C GLU A 18 -5.32 -37.23 8.87
N GLU A 19 -4.17 -36.56 8.98
CA GLU A 19 -3.64 -36.09 10.28
C GLU A 19 -4.65 -35.19 11.01
N LEU A 20 -5.28 -34.25 10.30
CA LEU A 20 -6.30 -33.36 10.88
C LEU A 20 -7.53 -34.16 11.36
N ARG A 21 -7.97 -35.14 10.57
CA ARG A 21 -9.11 -36.00 10.89
C ARG A 21 -8.86 -36.80 12.16
N ASN A 22 -7.67 -37.40 12.28
CA ASN A 22 -7.27 -38.18 13.45
C ASN A 22 -7.16 -37.34 14.73
N LEU A 23 -6.77 -36.07 14.61
CA LEU A 23 -6.71 -35.16 15.75
C LEU A 23 -8.10 -34.65 16.14
N HIS A 24 -8.88 -34.16 15.17
CA HIS A 24 -10.17 -33.53 15.40
C HIS A 24 -11.12 -33.69 14.20
N GLN A 25 -12.04 -34.65 14.28
CA GLN A 25 -13.05 -34.91 13.24
C GLN A 25 -13.90 -33.67 12.91
N ASN A 26 -14.40 -32.94 13.91
CA ASN A 26 -15.22 -31.74 13.69
C ASN A 26 -14.48 -30.64 12.91
N ALA A 27 -13.16 -30.52 13.13
CA ALA A 27 -12.34 -29.55 12.40
C ALA A 27 -12.10 -30.00 10.95
N TYR A 28 -11.96 -31.31 10.72
CA TYR A 28 -11.91 -31.86 9.37
C TYR A 28 -13.20 -31.58 8.60
N ASP A 29 -14.36 -31.86 9.20
CA ASP A 29 -15.68 -31.66 8.58
C ASP A 29 -15.88 -30.19 8.20
N TYR A 30 -15.58 -29.27 9.14
CA TYR A 30 -15.63 -27.82 8.88
C TYR A 30 -14.74 -27.39 7.70
N VAL A 31 -13.54 -27.95 7.61
CA VAL A 31 -12.56 -27.56 6.56
C VAL A 31 -12.97 -28.11 5.19
N ILE A 32 -13.59 -29.29 5.14
CA ILE A 32 -14.17 -29.85 3.91
C ILE A 32 -15.40 -29.05 3.48
N ASP A 33 -16.28 -28.68 4.42
CA ASP A 33 -17.47 -27.86 4.15
C ASP A 33 -17.10 -26.46 3.64
N ALA A 34 -15.97 -25.91 4.09
CA ALA A 34 -15.42 -24.65 3.57
C ALA A 34 -14.97 -24.71 2.09
N ALA A 35 -15.13 -25.87 1.44
CA ALA A 35 -14.87 -26.16 0.04
C ALA A 35 -13.38 -26.00 -0.36
N PRO A 36 -12.61 -27.11 -0.43
CA PRO A 36 -11.17 -27.10 -0.68
C PRO A 36 -10.70 -26.28 -1.88
N HIS A 37 -11.49 -26.15 -2.94
CA HIS A 37 -11.13 -25.34 -4.12
C HIS A 37 -10.93 -23.84 -3.83
N LYS A 38 -11.45 -23.33 -2.71
CA LYS A 38 -11.34 -21.92 -2.32
C LYS A 38 -10.02 -21.60 -1.61
N TRP A 39 -9.46 -22.58 -0.90
CA TRP A 39 -8.35 -22.35 0.04
C TRP A 39 -7.17 -23.30 -0.13
N SER A 40 -7.37 -24.49 -0.72
CA SER A 40 -6.30 -25.45 -0.99
C SER A 40 -5.68 -25.18 -2.35
N ARG A 41 -4.35 -25.10 -2.38
CA ARG A 41 -3.58 -24.91 -3.61
C ARG A 41 -3.77 -26.02 -4.63
N VAL A 42 -3.88 -27.27 -4.18
CA VAL A 42 -4.00 -28.45 -5.06
C VAL A 42 -5.36 -28.51 -5.74
N HIS A 43 -6.41 -28.09 -5.03
CA HIS A 43 -7.79 -28.14 -5.53
C HIS A 43 -8.26 -26.84 -6.16
N CYS A 44 -7.47 -25.77 -6.11
CA CYS A 44 -7.82 -24.51 -6.74
C CYS A 44 -7.66 -24.63 -8.27
N PRO A 45 -8.74 -24.46 -9.06
CA PRO A 45 -8.68 -24.60 -10.52
C PRO A 45 -7.84 -23.49 -11.15
N GLU A 46 -7.91 -22.28 -10.58
CA GLU A 46 -6.99 -21.20 -10.88
C GLU A 46 -5.69 -21.51 -10.15
N ARG A 47 -4.61 -21.74 -10.90
CA ARG A 47 -3.25 -21.84 -10.36
C ARG A 47 -2.88 -20.51 -9.68
N ARG A 48 -3.35 -20.28 -8.46
CA ARG A 48 -3.15 -19.09 -7.63
C ARG A 48 -1.73 -19.09 -7.09
N TYR A 49 -0.77 -18.99 -7.99
CA TYR A 49 0.56 -18.58 -7.65
C TYR A 49 0.50 -17.06 -7.49
N ARG A 50 0.64 -16.60 -6.24
CA ARG A 50 1.39 -15.38 -5.93
C ARG A 50 0.70 -14.00 -6.10
N VAL A 51 -0.51 -13.89 -6.66
CA VAL A 51 -1.19 -12.57 -6.80
C VAL A 51 -1.83 -12.07 -5.48
N MET A 52 -2.05 -12.93 -4.49
CA MET A 52 -2.54 -12.55 -3.14
C MET A 52 -1.44 -12.46 -2.05
N ILE A 53 -0.18 -12.22 -2.40
CA ILE A 53 0.83 -12.00 -1.35
C ILE A 53 0.89 -10.51 -1.07
N THR A 54 0.46 -10.11 0.13
CA THR A 54 0.55 -8.73 0.65
C THR A 54 1.91 -8.09 0.34
N ASN A 55 2.97 -8.90 0.32
CA ASN A 55 4.32 -8.51 -0.06
C ASN A 55 4.42 -7.75 -1.40
N ALA A 56 3.71 -8.15 -2.46
CA ALA A 56 3.79 -7.43 -3.75
C ALA A 56 3.17 -6.02 -3.64
N ALA A 57 2.02 -5.93 -2.97
CA ALA A 57 1.37 -4.65 -2.70
C ALA A 57 2.18 -3.79 -1.72
N GLU A 58 2.81 -4.40 -0.70
CA GLU A 58 3.70 -3.74 0.25
C GLU A 58 4.96 -3.20 -0.43
N CYS A 59 5.59 -3.98 -1.31
CA CYS A 59 6.73 -3.53 -2.11
C CYS A 59 6.37 -2.33 -2.98
N ILE A 60 5.27 -2.43 -3.75
CA ILE A 60 4.80 -1.34 -4.61
C ILE A 60 4.45 -0.11 -3.76
N ASN A 61 3.72 -0.29 -2.66
CA ASN A 61 3.39 0.81 -1.74
C ASN A 61 4.64 1.46 -1.16
N SER A 62 5.69 0.68 -0.88
CA SER A 62 6.98 1.21 -0.42
C SER A 62 7.67 2.06 -1.49
N CYS A 63 7.69 1.58 -2.74
CA CYS A 63 8.22 2.34 -3.88
C CYS A 63 7.43 3.63 -4.13
N LEU A 64 6.13 3.65 -3.85
CA LEU A 64 5.25 4.79 -4.11
C LEU A 64 5.09 5.77 -2.94
N LYS A 65 5.76 5.57 -1.80
CA LYS A 65 5.59 6.41 -0.59
C LYS A 65 5.68 7.91 -0.86
N PHE A 66 6.66 8.33 -1.66
CA PHE A 66 6.86 9.73 -2.04
C PHE A 66 5.94 10.13 -3.21
N ALA A 67 5.87 9.30 -4.25
CA ALA A 67 5.10 9.60 -5.45
C ALA A 67 3.60 9.83 -5.18
N ARG A 68 3.03 9.20 -4.13
CA ARG A 68 1.62 9.39 -3.74
C ARG A 68 1.28 10.79 -3.22
N GLN A 69 2.29 11.60 -2.91
CA GLN A 69 2.13 13.00 -2.50
C GLN A 69 2.16 13.96 -3.69
N LEU A 70 2.47 13.46 -4.89
CA LEU A 70 2.55 14.23 -6.13
C LEU A 70 1.19 14.27 -6.84
N PRO A 71 0.98 15.21 -7.78
CA PRO A 71 -0.21 15.22 -8.64
C PRO A 71 -0.42 13.87 -9.33
N MET A 72 -1.67 13.52 -9.63
CA MET A 72 -2.01 12.20 -10.19
C MET A 72 -1.26 11.90 -11.50
N LEU A 73 -1.06 12.91 -12.35
CA LEU A 73 -0.29 12.77 -13.59
C LEU A 73 1.17 12.36 -13.30
N THR A 74 1.80 13.04 -12.35
CA THR A 74 3.18 12.74 -11.93
C THR A 74 3.29 11.37 -11.26
N LEU A 75 2.29 10.96 -10.46
CA LEU A 75 2.23 9.61 -9.90
C LEU A 75 2.11 8.54 -11.00
N ALA A 76 1.25 8.76 -12.00
CA ALA A 76 1.08 7.85 -13.12
C ALA A 76 2.38 7.71 -13.94
N GLU A 77 3.06 8.82 -14.24
CA GLU A 77 4.36 8.80 -14.92
C GLU A 77 5.45 8.11 -14.11
N PHE A 78 5.44 8.31 -12.79
CA PHE A 78 6.38 7.64 -11.89
C PHE A 78 6.18 6.12 -11.92
N ILE A 79 4.94 5.65 -11.77
CA ILE A 79 4.59 4.22 -11.84
C ILE A 79 5.01 3.64 -13.20
N ARG A 80 4.70 4.35 -14.28
CA ARG A 80 5.05 3.95 -15.64
C ARG A 80 6.55 3.80 -15.83
N ASN A 81 7.34 4.81 -15.45
CA ASN A 81 8.80 4.78 -15.54
C ASN A 81 9.40 3.65 -14.68
N MET A 82 8.87 3.45 -13.47
CA MET A 82 9.29 2.37 -12.58
C MET A 82 9.07 1.00 -13.23
N LEU A 83 7.86 0.74 -13.73
CA LEU A 83 7.54 -0.52 -14.39
C LEU A 83 8.36 -0.70 -15.68
N GLN A 84 8.54 0.35 -16.48
CA GLN A 84 9.31 0.28 -17.72
C GLN A 84 10.76 -0.12 -17.46
N ARG A 85 11.42 0.51 -16.47
CA ARG A 85 12.78 0.15 -16.06
C ARG A 85 12.84 -1.30 -15.58
N TRP A 86 11.90 -1.68 -14.72
CA TRP A 86 11.85 -3.04 -14.19
C TRP A 86 11.68 -4.10 -15.29
N PHE A 87 10.76 -3.90 -16.23
CA PHE A 87 10.57 -4.79 -17.38
C PHE A 87 11.83 -4.87 -18.24
N HIS A 88 12.46 -3.73 -18.51
CA HIS A 88 13.70 -3.67 -19.27
C HIS A 88 14.82 -4.45 -18.59
N ASP A 89 15.02 -4.24 -17.28
CA ASP A 89 16.07 -4.91 -16.51
C ASP A 89 15.85 -6.43 -16.47
N VAL A 90 14.60 -6.87 -16.25
CA VAL A 90 14.24 -8.30 -16.27
C VAL A 90 14.46 -8.90 -17.65
N TYR A 91 14.04 -8.21 -18.71
CA TYR A 91 14.27 -8.64 -20.09
C TYR A 91 15.76 -8.80 -20.41
N ARG A 92 16.57 -7.78 -20.06
CA ARG A 92 18.03 -7.79 -20.26
C ARG A 92 18.70 -8.90 -19.47
N ALA A 93 18.34 -9.08 -18.20
CA ALA A 93 18.86 -10.17 -17.38
C ALA A 93 18.49 -11.54 -17.96
N ALA A 94 17.24 -11.70 -18.42
CA ALA A 94 16.80 -12.92 -19.07
C ALA A 94 17.56 -13.20 -20.37
N GLN A 95 17.98 -12.18 -21.12
CA GLN A 95 18.81 -12.35 -22.32
C GLN A 95 20.25 -12.79 -22.03
N THR A 96 20.80 -12.46 -20.86
CA THR A 96 22.17 -12.83 -20.48
C THR A 96 22.23 -14.13 -19.68
N MET A 97 21.09 -14.70 -19.28
CA MET A 97 21.03 -15.97 -18.55
C MET A 97 21.73 -17.12 -19.31
N HIS A 98 22.64 -17.80 -18.63
CA HIS A 98 23.41 -18.91 -19.18
C HIS A 98 22.57 -20.19 -19.36
N TYR A 99 21.52 -20.36 -18.58
CA TYR A 99 20.71 -21.58 -18.56
C TYR A 99 19.42 -21.44 -19.37
N HIS A 100 18.90 -22.57 -19.86
CA HIS A 100 17.58 -22.63 -20.53
C HIS A 100 16.40 -22.44 -19.57
N LEU A 101 16.63 -22.65 -18.28
CA LEU A 101 15.68 -22.36 -17.20
C LEU A 101 16.09 -21.04 -16.53
N THR A 102 15.13 -20.36 -15.92
CA THR A 102 15.42 -19.27 -14.99
C THR A 102 16.37 -19.72 -13.89
N ASP A 103 17.27 -18.84 -13.45
CA ASP A 103 18.30 -19.18 -12.46
C ASP A 103 17.70 -19.81 -11.20
N ALA A 104 16.61 -19.23 -10.67
CA ALA A 104 15.91 -19.76 -9.51
C ALA A 104 15.42 -21.20 -9.73
N ALA A 105 14.78 -21.48 -10.86
CA ALA A 105 14.32 -22.83 -11.19
C ALA A 105 15.50 -23.79 -11.40
N HIS A 106 16.58 -23.32 -12.04
CA HIS A 106 17.81 -24.07 -12.22
C HIS A 106 18.40 -24.50 -10.87
N PHE A 107 18.54 -23.58 -9.92
CA PHE A 107 19.08 -23.86 -8.59
C PHE A 107 18.19 -24.78 -7.76
N VAL A 108 16.87 -24.58 -7.80
CA VAL A 108 15.93 -25.46 -7.10
C VAL A 108 16.02 -26.88 -7.65
N LEU A 109 16.07 -27.02 -8.98
CA LEU A 109 16.21 -28.33 -9.61
C LEU A 109 17.53 -29.03 -9.24
N LEU A 110 18.66 -28.31 -9.19
CA LEU A 110 19.93 -28.88 -8.73
C LEU A 110 19.81 -29.41 -7.29
N LYS A 111 19.23 -28.62 -6.39
CA LYS A 111 19.07 -29.02 -4.98
C LYS A 111 18.18 -30.25 -4.83
N LEU A 112 17.12 -30.36 -5.63
CA LEU A 112 16.24 -31.52 -5.64
C LEU A 112 16.98 -32.76 -6.17
N MET A 113 17.74 -32.61 -7.25
CA MET A 113 18.54 -33.71 -7.81
C MET A 113 19.61 -34.20 -6.83
N GLU A 114 20.30 -33.31 -6.12
CA GLU A 114 21.28 -33.66 -5.08
C GLU A 114 20.61 -34.43 -3.94
N LYS A 115 19.46 -33.96 -3.44
CA LYS A 115 18.71 -34.63 -2.36
C LYS A 115 18.22 -36.02 -2.73
N CYS A 116 17.83 -36.22 -3.99
CA CYS A 116 17.33 -37.51 -4.47
C CYS A 116 18.44 -38.45 -4.95
N GLY A 117 19.72 -38.10 -4.77
CA GLY A 117 20.86 -38.94 -5.17
C GLY A 117 21.15 -38.97 -6.66
N PHE A 118 20.52 -38.09 -7.46
CA PHE A 118 20.70 -38.00 -8.92
C PHE A 118 21.90 -37.14 -9.35
N TYR A 119 22.69 -36.62 -8.41
CA TYR A 119 23.85 -35.77 -8.69
C TYR A 119 25.08 -36.17 -7.86
N HIS A 120 26.21 -36.46 -8.52
CA HIS A 120 27.49 -36.74 -7.86
C HIS A 120 28.50 -35.62 -8.18
N LYS A 121 29.00 -34.92 -7.15
CA LYS A 121 29.90 -33.75 -7.26
C LYS A 121 31.19 -33.99 -8.08
N SER A 122 31.65 -35.23 -8.20
CA SER A 122 32.90 -35.54 -8.94
C SER A 122 32.74 -35.65 -10.46
N SER A 123 31.51 -35.73 -10.98
CA SER A 123 31.27 -35.95 -12.40
C SER A 123 30.53 -34.75 -12.99
N LYS A 124 31.26 -33.87 -13.69
CA LYS A 124 30.62 -32.98 -14.67
C LYS A 124 29.88 -33.87 -15.67
N LEU A 125 28.55 -33.94 -15.53
CA LEU A 125 27.60 -34.77 -16.29
C LEU A 125 27.77 -36.30 -16.12
N LYS A 126 26.84 -36.91 -15.39
CA LYS A 126 26.42 -38.30 -15.65
C LYS A 126 24.91 -38.33 -15.81
N TYR A 127 24.51 -38.88 -16.95
CA TYR A 127 23.14 -39.15 -17.36
C TYR A 127 22.41 -40.02 -16.33
N PHE A 128 21.07 -40.00 -16.43
CA PHE A 128 20.16 -40.88 -15.71
C PHE A 128 20.61 -42.34 -15.86
N LEU A 129 21.17 -42.93 -14.82
CA LEU A 129 21.29 -44.38 -14.70
C LEU A 129 20.13 -44.87 -13.82
N GLY A 130 18.97 -45.02 -14.45
CA GLY A 130 17.96 -45.98 -14.00
C GLY A 130 18.13 -47.24 -14.83
N GLN A 131 18.15 -48.40 -14.18
CA GLN A 131 18.16 -49.72 -14.82
C GLN A 131 17.14 -49.77 -15.98
N GLU A 132 17.59 -50.34 -17.10
CA GLU A 132 16.83 -50.78 -18.27
C GLU A 132 15.40 -50.23 -18.41
N GLY A 133 15.26 -49.15 -19.20
CA GLY A 133 13.98 -48.76 -19.80
C GLY A 133 13.49 -47.33 -19.52
N ALA A 134 14.07 -46.58 -18.58
CA ALA A 134 13.63 -45.22 -18.27
C ALA A 134 14.46 -44.15 -19.03
N ASN A 135 13.90 -43.74 -20.17
CA ASN A 135 14.36 -42.69 -21.10
C ASN A 135 15.17 -41.52 -20.49
N ASN A 136 16.23 -41.12 -21.22
CA ASN A 136 17.02 -39.90 -21.04
C ASN A 136 16.14 -38.62 -20.98
N LEU A 137 15.57 -38.32 -19.81
CA LEU A 137 14.69 -37.18 -19.63
C LEU A 137 15.53 -35.91 -19.47
N ALA A 138 15.77 -35.19 -20.56
CA ALA A 138 16.58 -33.97 -20.55
C ALA A 138 16.13 -33.01 -19.44
N ARG A 139 17.05 -32.37 -18.72
CA ARG A 139 16.75 -31.45 -17.60
C ARG A 139 15.66 -30.39 -17.89
N LYS A 140 15.49 -30.05 -19.16
CA LYS A 140 14.51 -29.10 -19.71
C LYS A 140 13.06 -29.62 -19.68
N THR A 141 12.84 -30.93 -19.62
CA THR A 141 11.50 -31.57 -19.59
C THR A 141 11.01 -31.82 -18.17
N LEU A 142 11.88 -31.67 -17.15
CA LEU A 142 11.53 -31.75 -15.74
C LEU A 142 10.90 -30.46 -15.18
N CYS A 143 10.86 -29.40 -15.96
CA CYS A 143 10.33 -28.11 -15.55
C CYS A 143 9.26 -27.63 -16.52
N SER A 144 8.18 -27.07 -15.98
CA SER A 144 7.15 -26.38 -16.74
C SER A 144 7.76 -25.28 -17.61
N ASP A 145 7.17 -25.07 -18.80
CA ASP A 145 7.54 -24.02 -19.75
C ASP A 145 7.56 -22.63 -19.12
N TYR A 146 6.73 -22.40 -18.11
CA TYR A 146 6.67 -21.17 -17.33
C TYR A 146 8.02 -20.75 -16.72
N TYR A 147 8.88 -21.73 -16.39
CA TYR A 147 10.20 -21.47 -15.79
C TYR A 147 11.33 -21.42 -16.82
N LYS A 148 11.02 -21.53 -18.11
CA LYS A 148 12.01 -21.41 -19.17
C LYS A 148 12.40 -19.95 -19.36
N ARG A 149 13.67 -19.76 -19.73
CA ARG A 149 14.24 -18.45 -20.06
C ARG A 149 13.41 -17.74 -21.14
N GLN A 150 12.98 -18.46 -22.17
CA GLN A 150 12.20 -17.88 -23.27
C GLN A 150 10.87 -17.29 -22.80
N ALA A 151 10.12 -18.02 -21.96
CA ALA A 151 8.88 -17.51 -21.39
C ALA A 151 9.08 -16.23 -20.57
N LEU A 152 10.21 -16.11 -19.86
CA LEU A 152 10.57 -14.90 -19.14
C LEU A 152 10.87 -13.72 -20.08
N ILE A 153 11.59 -13.97 -21.18
CA ILE A 153 11.89 -12.98 -22.22
C ILE A 153 10.59 -12.48 -22.85
N ASP A 154 9.74 -13.40 -23.31
CA ASP A 154 8.50 -13.07 -24.01
C ASP A 154 7.57 -12.23 -23.12
N ALA A 155 7.42 -12.62 -21.85
CA ALA A 155 6.59 -11.92 -20.88
C ALA A 155 7.05 -10.47 -20.58
N HIS A 156 8.34 -10.16 -20.76
CA HIS A 156 8.91 -8.84 -20.47
C HIS A 156 9.40 -8.11 -21.73
N SER A 157 9.09 -8.62 -22.92
CA SER A 157 9.48 -8.04 -24.20
C SER A 157 8.65 -6.81 -24.59
N VAL A 158 7.42 -6.72 -24.06
CA VAL A 158 6.47 -5.67 -24.43
C VAL A 158 6.87 -4.32 -23.82
N PRO A 159 7.04 -3.27 -24.64
CA PRO A 159 7.36 -1.95 -24.13
C PRO A 159 6.16 -1.32 -23.43
N ILE A 160 6.41 -0.64 -22.31
CA ILE A 160 5.42 0.20 -21.63
C ILE A 160 5.49 1.59 -22.25
N MET A 161 4.51 1.92 -23.08
CA MET A 161 4.46 3.19 -23.82
C MET A 161 4.26 4.40 -22.89
N PRO A 162 4.88 5.55 -23.18
CA PRO A 162 4.61 6.79 -22.46
C PRO A 162 3.14 7.19 -22.58
N VAL A 163 2.63 7.91 -21.57
CA VAL A 163 1.37 8.62 -21.73
C VAL A 163 1.62 9.72 -22.77
N GLY A 164 0.79 9.78 -23.81
CA GLY A 164 0.90 10.80 -24.85
C GLY A 164 0.69 12.21 -24.30
N ASP A 165 1.03 13.23 -25.08
CA ASP A 165 0.81 14.62 -24.67
C ASP A 165 -0.69 14.89 -24.42
N PRO A 166 -1.09 15.59 -23.35
CA PRO A 166 -2.49 15.87 -23.07
C PRO A 166 -3.26 16.53 -24.21
N SER A 167 -2.59 17.27 -25.10
CA SER A 167 -3.21 17.86 -26.30
C SER A 167 -3.68 16.82 -27.32
N THR A 168 -3.13 15.60 -27.27
CA THR A 168 -3.50 14.50 -28.16
C THR A 168 -4.64 13.64 -27.60
N TRP A 169 -5.10 13.92 -26.38
CA TRP A 169 -6.10 13.10 -25.74
C TRP A 169 -7.51 13.44 -26.25
N PHE A 170 -8.21 12.43 -26.74
CA PHE A 170 -9.65 12.54 -26.97
C PHE A 170 -10.38 12.44 -25.64
N VAL A 171 -10.96 13.55 -25.17
CA VAL A 171 -11.77 13.59 -23.95
C VAL A 171 -13.25 13.64 -24.35
N PRO A 172 -14.01 12.55 -24.17
CA PRO A 172 -15.45 12.52 -24.41
C PRO A 172 -16.20 13.62 -23.64
N SER A 173 -17.26 14.18 -24.23
CA SER A 173 -17.98 15.32 -23.67
C SER A 173 -18.59 15.04 -22.30
N ASP A 174 -19.01 13.80 -22.04
CA ASP A 174 -19.53 13.34 -20.75
C ASP A 174 -18.47 13.36 -19.63
N ILE A 175 -17.20 13.12 -19.99
CA ILE A 175 -16.07 13.23 -19.06
C ILE A 175 -15.73 14.70 -18.81
N ALA A 176 -15.69 15.51 -19.87
CA ALA A 176 -15.35 16.94 -19.78
C ALA A 176 -16.35 17.73 -18.92
N GLN A 177 -17.62 17.31 -18.91
CA GLN A 177 -18.69 17.95 -18.13
C GLN A 177 -18.79 17.45 -16.68
N ARG A 178 -18.05 16.40 -16.29
CA ARG A 178 -18.06 15.90 -14.91
C ARG A 178 -17.35 16.87 -13.96
N VAL A 179 -18.10 17.45 -13.05
CA VAL A 179 -17.55 18.18 -11.90
C VAL A 179 -17.09 17.16 -10.86
N ILE A 180 -15.79 16.95 -10.75
CA ILE A 180 -15.20 16.12 -9.68
C ILE A 180 -15.07 17.01 -8.44
N LEU A 181 -15.95 16.80 -7.47
CA LEU A 181 -15.84 17.43 -6.16
C LEU A 181 -14.71 16.77 -5.37
N ASN A 182 -13.95 17.58 -4.62
CA ASN A 182 -12.97 17.03 -3.68
C ASN A 182 -13.70 16.09 -2.70
N PRO A 183 -13.17 14.88 -2.45
CA PRO A 183 -13.76 14.01 -1.45
C PRO A 183 -13.80 14.74 -0.11
N ASN A 184 -14.94 14.67 0.57
CA ASN A 184 -15.10 15.17 1.92
C ASN A 184 -14.06 14.49 2.83
N SER A 185 -12.93 15.15 3.03
CA SER A 185 -11.80 14.61 3.78
C SER A 185 -12.06 14.71 5.28
N MET A 186 -12.93 13.85 5.79
CA MET A 186 -12.95 13.55 7.20
C MET A 186 -11.66 12.77 7.49
N ARG A 187 -10.66 13.43 8.10
CA ARG A 187 -9.51 12.70 8.67
C ARG A 187 -10.08 11.73 9.70
N GLN A 188 -9.96 10.42 9.46
CA GLN A 188 -10.23 9.44 10.50
C GLN A 188 -9.38 9.79 11.72
N ALA A 189 -9.99 9.82 12.91
CA ALA A 189 -9.28 10.00 14.15
C ALA A 189 -8.27 8.85 14.29
N GLY A 190 -6.99 9.15 14.06
CA GLY A 190 -5.92 8.19 14.26
C GLY A 190 -5.71 7.93 15.75
N HIS A 191 -5.23 6.72 16.09
CA HIS A 191 -4.78 6.44 17.44
C HIS A 191 -3.69 7.46 17.83
N PRO A 192 -3.81 8.15 18.98
CA PRO A 192 -2.79 9.07 19.44
C PRO A 192 -1.44 8.35 19.51
N ARG A 193 -0.40 8.91 18.89
CA ARG A 193 0.95 8.35 19.02
C ARG A 193 1.39 8.50 20.48
N ALA A 194 2.04 7.48 21.04
CA ALA A 194 2.61 7.55 22.39
C ALA A 194 3.66 8.67 22.54
N VAL A 195 4.32 9.05 21.43
CA VAL A 195 5.27 10.16 21.36
C VAL A 195 4.87 11.07 20.19
N ARG A 196 4.75 12.37 20.47
CA ARG A 196 4.55 13.41 19.46
C ARG A 196 5.90 13.82 18.87
N HIS A 197 6.00 13.87 17.55
CA HIS A 197 7.12 14.54 16.87
C HIS A 197 6.85 16.05 16.82
N ILE A 198 7.71 16.82 17.47
CA ILE A 198 7.69 18.29 17.46
C ILE A 198 8.21 18.76 16.11
N SER A 199 7.49 19.70 15.46
CA SER A 199 7.91 20.26 14.17
C SER A 199 9.09 21.21 14.34
N SER A 200 9.92 21.40 13.30
CA SER A 200 11.10 22.28 13.37
C SER A 200 10.76 23.76 13.67
N SER A 201 9.50 24.16 13.50
CA SER A 201 8.97 25.50 13.83
C SER A 201 8.37 25.61 15.24
N GLU A 202 8.11 24.48 15.91
CA GLU A 202 7.64 24.47 17.30
C GLU A 202 8.84 24.76 18.22
N ARG A 203 9.02 26.04 18.56
CA ARG A 203 9.99 26.45 19.59
C ARG A 203 9.54 25.88 20.94
N THR A 204 10.43 25.18 21.65
CA THR A 204 10.29 24.87 23.07
C THR A 204 10.22 26.19 23.82
N THR A 205 9.01 26.73 23.96
CA THR A 205 8.80 27.97 24.69
C THR A 205 9.01 27.63 26.15
N THR A 206 10.08 28.16 26.76
CA THR A 206 10.22 28.19 28.21
C THR A 206 8.96 28.86 28.75
N GLN A 207 8.11 28.07 29.42
CA GLN A 207 6.87 28.57 30.00
C GLN A 207 7.21 29.76 30.90
N SER A 208 6.82 30.96 30.47
CA SER A 208 6.98 32.18 31.24
C SER A 208 5.87 32.27 32.28
N CYS A 209 6.19 32.86 33.42
CA CYS A 209 5.22 33.06 34.48
C CYS A 209 4.09 33.97 33.97
N ARG A 210 2.83 33.50 33.99
CA ARG A 210 1.67 34.32 33.57
C ARG A 210 1.45 35.59 34.40
N ARG A 211 2.08 35.70 35.59
CA ARG A 211 1.95 36.86 36.48
C ARG A 211 3.01 37.94 36.20
N CYS A 212 4.25 37.58 35.89
CA CYS A 212 5.36 38.53 35.71
C CYS A 212 6.11 38.42 34.38
N GLY A 213 5.75 37.48 33.50
CA GLY A 213 6.38 37.25 32.20
C GLY A 213 7.79 36.63 32.24
N GLN A 214 8.38 36.43 33.42
CA GLN A 214 9.74 35.90 33.53
C GLN A 214 9.77 34.36 33.42
N PRO A 215 10.76 33.77 32.74
CA PRO A 215 10.93 32.31 32.65
C PRO A 215 11.40 31.71 33.99
N GLY A 216 11.26 30.39 34.16
CA GLY A 216 11.84 29.64 35.28
C GLY A 216 10.93 29.39 36.49
N HIS A 217 9.72 29.95 36.52
CA HIS A 217 8.73 29.66 37.57
C HIS A 217 7.28 29.83 37.05
N ASN A 218 6.30 29.31 37.79
CA ASN A 218 4.87 29.41 37.44
C ASN A 218 4.16 30.49 38.28
N SER A 219 2.97 30.93 37.85
CA SER A 219 2.21 32.00 38.54
C SER A 219 1.80 31.66 39.98
N ARG A 220 1.75 30.36 40.34
CA ARG A 220 1.44 29.92 41.70
C ARG A 220 2.61 30.14 42.67
N ARG A 221 3.85 30.11 42.18
CA ARG A 221 5.07 30.32 42.95
C ARG A 221 5.72 31.68 42.67
N CYS A 222 4.97 32.60 42.06
CA CYS A 222 5.47 33.91 41.70
C CYS A 222 5.35 34.86 42.89
N SER A 223 6.49 35.39 43.35
CA SER A 223 6.56 36.36 44.44
C SER A 223 6.16 37.79 44.02
N ASN A 224 5.95 38.05 42.72
CA ASN A 224 5.51 39.37 42.26
C ASN A 224 4.02 39.58 42.54
N PRO A 225 3.61 40.82 42.91
CA PRO A 225 2.22 41.18 43.12
C PRO A 225 1.39 41.06 41.83
N HIS A 226 0.07 40.88 41.97
CA HIS A 226 -0.85 40.73 40.86
C HIS A 226 -0.91 42.04 40.07
N MET A 227 -0.46 42.05 38.82
CA MET A 227 -0.71 43.17 37.92
C MET A 227 -2.21 43.18 37.60
N THR A 228 -2.93 44.23 38.01
CA THR A 228 -4.28 44.49 37.50
C THR A 228 -4.12 44.86 36.03
N ASN A 229 -4.56 43.98 35.14
CA ASN A 229 -4.54 44.24 33.70
C ASN A 229 -5.60 45.31 33.35
N GLU A 230 -5.26 46.58 33.52
CA GLU A 230 -5.84 47.62 32.66
C GLU A 230 -5.08 47.62 31.33
N GLY A 231 -5.30 46.56 30.55
CA GLY A 231 -4.88 46.54 29.15
C GLY A 231 -5.86 47.36 28.31
N PRO A 232 -5.40 48.05 27.25
CA PRO A 232 -6.28 48.89 26.45
C PRO A 232 -7.31 48.01 25.73
N SER A 233 -8.60 48.27 25.99
CA SER A 233 -9.70 47.72 25.20
C SER A 233 -9.46 48.06 23.73
N ARG A 234 -9.12 47.06 22.91
CA ARG A 234 -9.11 47.23 21.45
C ARG A 234 -10.56 47.38 20.99
N GLY A 235 -11.08 48.61 21.06
CA GLY A 235 -12.32 48.97 20.41
C GLY A 235 -12.13 48.78 18.91
N VAL A 236 -12.91 47.89 18.31
CA VAL A 236 -13.01 47.79 16.84
C VAL A 236 -13.57 49.13 16.34
N PRO A 237 -12.92 49.81 15.37
CA PRO A 237 -13.40 51.07 14.81
C PRO A 237 -14.85 50.93 14.31
N ASP A 238 -15.68 51.97 14.47
CA ASP A 238 -17.11 51.95 14.10
C ASP A 238 -17.36 51.58 12.64
N GLU A 239 -16.37 51.78 11.77
CA GLU A 239 -16.41 51.42 10.36
C GLU A 239 -16.53 49.91 10.11
N TYR A 240 -16.04 49.09 11.05
CA TYR A 240 -16.10 47.62 11.00
C TYR A 240 -17.20 47.03 11.88
N ARG A 241 -18.01 47.85 12.55
CA ARG A 241 -19.09 47.36 13.39
C ARG A 241 -20.34 47.12 12.57
N HIS A 242 -20.96 45.97 12.81
CA HIS A 242 -22.15 45.56 12.09
C HIS A 242 -23.30 46.55 12.34
N LYS A 243 -23.77 47.18 11.28
CA LYS A 243 -24.92 48.10 11.31
C LYS A 243 -26.21 47.30 11.12
N CYS A 244 -27.26 47.68 11.84
CA CYS A 244 -28.59 47.11 11.66
C CYS A 244 -29.09 47.38 10.23
N SER A 245 -29.67 46.38 9.56
CA SER A 245 -30.17 46.54 8.19
C SER A 245 -31.47 47.35 8.08
N ILE A 246 -32.12 47.68 9.22
CA ILE A 246 -33.39 48.41 9.26
C ILE A 246 -33.16 49.89 9.61
N CYS A 247 -32.41 50.17 10.68
CA CYS A 247 -32.19 51.54 11.16
C CYS A 247 -30.73 52.03 11.03
N HIS A 248 -29.83 51.20 10.49
CA HIS A 248 -28.41 51.51 10.29
C HIS A 248 -27.58 51.90 11.54
N SER A 249 -28.16 51.81 12.74
CA SER A 249 -27.40 52.00 13.99
C SER A 249 -26.61 50.75 14.38
N ILE A 250 -25.54 50.96 15.15
CA ILE A 250 -24.59 49.93 15.57
C ILE A 250 -25.04 49.35 16.92
N GLY A 251 -24.83 48.04 17.12
CA GLY A 251 -25.02 47.39 18.43
C GLY A 251 -26.22 46.44 18.53
N HIS A 252 -27.02 46.30 17.48
CA HIS A 252 -28.12 45.33 17.41
C HIS A 252 -28.31 44.80 15.99
N ASN A 253 -29.10 43.73 15.84
CA ASN A 253 -29.37 43.11 14.54
C ASN A 253 -30.83 43.37 14.12
N LYS A 254 -31.20 42.96 12.88
CA LYS A 254 -32.54 43.20 12.35
C LYS A 254 -33.68 42.63 13.21
N GLN A 255 -33.45 41.55 13.95
CA GLN A 255 -34.46 40.86 14.77
C GLN A 255 -34.71 41.57 16.10
N THR A 256 -33.74 42.35 16.58
CA THR A 256 -33.82 43.13 17.82
C THR A 256 -33.91 44.62 17.56
N CYS A 257 -34.28 45.02 16.34
CA CYS A 257 -34.36 46.41 15.96
C CYS A 257 -35.60 47.09 16.58
N PRO A 258 -35.45 48.21 17.30
CA PRO A 258 -36.60 48.96 17.84
C PRO A 258 -37.54 49.51 16.77
N ASN A 259 -37.05 49.65 15.53
CA ASN A 259 -37.80 50.19 14.38
C ASN A 259 -38.36 49.08 13.46
N ILE A 260 -38.57 47.87 13.98
CA ILE A 260 -39.05 46.73 13.18
C ILE A 260 -40.46 46.95 12.60
N ASP A 261 -41.30 47.72 13.32
CA ASP A 261 -42.73 47.85 13.02
C ASP A 261 -43.07 49.04 12.09
N SER A 262 -42.10 49.86 11.68
CA SER A 262 -42.34 51.03 10.83
C SER A 262 -42.35 50.76 9.31
N ASN A 263 -42.30 49.49 8.89
CA ASN A 263 -42.26 49.06 7.47
C ASN A 263 -43.39 48.07 7.11
N ARG A 264 -44.54 48.14 7.81
CA ARG A 264 -45.78 47.45 7.43
C ARG A 264 -46.83 48.46 6.96
N GLU A 265 -46.64 48.97 5.75
CA GLU A 265 -47.70 49.44 4.85
C GLU A 265 -47.48 48.80 3.47
#